data_AF-A0A2D7BYY1-F1
#
_entry.id   AF-A0A2D7BYY1-F1
#
_cell.length_a   1.000
_cell.length_b   1.000
_cell.length_c   1.000
_cell.angle_alpha   90.00
_cell.angle_beta   90.00
_cell.angle_gamma   90.00
#
_symmetry.space_group_name_H-M   'P 1'
#
loop_
_entity.id
_entity.type
_entity.pdbx_description
1 polymer ?
#
loop_
_entity_poly.entity_id
_entity_poly.type
_entity_poly.pdbx_seq_one_letter_code
_entity_poly.pdbx_strand_id
1 'polypeptide(L)'
;MEFLVVWNEEAYGDVEPRTVNMQEFVDDGIEGDWGIEEDEDGEFTLEHLENLKVGDSHTTYGPWGWSVKFTRIANVHYPSYPNVSG
;
A
#
# COMPACT_ATOMS: atom_id res chain seq x y z
N MET A 1 8.50 6.00 4.22
CA MET A 1 7.30 6.63 3.61
C MET A 1 6.16 5.70 3.90
N GLU A 2 5.04 6.20 4.42
CA GLU A 2 3.91 5.36 4.81
C GLU A 2 2.78 5.39 3.77
N PHE A 3 2.16 4.24 3.57
CA PHE A 3 1.04 4.04 2.67
C PHE A 3 -0.10 3.37 3.41
N LEU A 4 -1.31 3.85 3.15
CA LEU A 4 -2.52 3.10 3.43
C LEU A 4 -2.81 2.24 2.21
N VAL A 5 -2.83 0.92 2.41
CA VAL A 5 -3.11 -0.06 1.37
C VAL A 5 -4.46 -0.67 1.62
N VAL A 6 -5.31 -0.62 0.60
CA VAL A 6 -6.62 -1.25 0.59
C VAL A 6 -6.60 -2.29 -0.50
N TRP A 7 -6.75 -3.55 -0.10
CA TRP A 7 -6.84 -4.67 -1.01
C TRP A 7 -8.32 -4.95 -1.31
N ASN A 8 -8.66 -5.10 -2.57
CA ASN A 8 -9.99 -5.43 -3.03
C ASN A 8 -9.89 -6.66 -3.92
N GLU A 9 -9.96 -7.85 -3.33
CA GLU A 9 -10.17 -9.09 -4.08
C GLU A 9 -11.62 -9.06 -4.55
N GLU A 10 -11.84 -8.94 -5.87
CA GLU A 10 -13.19 -9.04 -6.45
C GLU A 10 -13.88 -10.34 -5.99
N ALA A 11 -14.63 -10.29 -4.88
CA ALA A 11 -15.77 -11.15 -4.51
C ALA A 11 -16.09 -11.24 -3.00
N TYR A 12 -15.18 -10.89 -2.06
CA TYR A 12 -15.40 -11.22 -0.63
C TYR A 12 -15.32 -10.05 0.37
N GLY A 13 -15.56 -8.81 -0.11
CA GLY A 13 -15.79 -7.64 0.73
C GLY A 13 -14.53 -6.80 0.98
N ASP A 14 -14.75 -5.59 1.52
CA ASP A 14 -13.67 -4.65 1.89
C ASP A 14 -12.70 -5.32 2.87
N VAL A 15 -11.47 -5.56 2.41
CA VAL A 15 -10.38 -5.99 3.30
C VAL A 15 -9.98 -4.79 4.15
N GLU A 16 -9.70 -5.01 5.43
CA GLU A 16 -9.30 -3.93 6.33
C GLU A 16 -8.06 -3.19 5.78
N PRO A 17 -8.10 -1.85 5.70
CA PRO A 17 -6.94 -1.07 5.28
C PRO A 17 -5.73 -1.34 6.16
N ARG A 18 -4.58 -1.64 5.55
CA ARG A 18 -3.31 -1.82 6.27
C ARG A 18 -2.41 -0.62 6.05
N THR A 19 -1.79 -0.12 7.12
CA THR A 19 -0.67 0.81 7.00
C THR A 19 0.62 0.02 6.80
N VAL A 20 1.34 0.34 5.73
CA VAL A 20 2.62 -0.29 5.40
C VAL A 20 3.67 0.76 5.08
N ASN A 21 4.93 0.41 5.27
CA ASN A 21 6.06 1.26 4.96
C ASN A 21 6.63 0.92 3.57
N MET A 22 7.17 1.92 2.88
CA MET A 22 8.00 1.72 1.68
C MET A 22 9.00 0.58 1.81
N GLN A 23 9.62 0.43 3.00
CA GLN A 23 10.60 -0.62 3.24
C GLN A 23 10.02 -2.03 3.06
N GLU A 24 8.75 -2.26 3.41
CA GLU A 24 8.11 -3.58 3.19
C GLU A 24 8.01 -3.91 1.70
N PHE A 25 7.74 -2.92 0.84
CA PHE A 25 7.73 -3.15 -0.62
C PHE A 25 9.13 -3.37 -1.20
N VAL A 26 10.15 -2.74 -0.61
CA VAL A 26 11.56 -2.90 -1.04
C VAL A 26 12.11 -4.25 -0.60
N ASP A 27 11.74 -4.72 0.60
CA ASP A 27 12.25 -5.97 1.16
C ASP A 27 11.54 -7.20 0.57
N ASP A 28 10.21 -7.18 0.43
CA ASP A 28 9.42 -8.32 -0.06
C ASP A 28 9.29 -8.32 -1.59
N GLY A 29 9.45 -7.16 -2.24
CA GLY A 29 9.16 -6.98 -3.66
C GLY A 29 7.66 -6.89 -3.95
N ILE A 30 7.31 -6.07 -4.95
CA ILE A 30 5.92 -5.83 -5.39
C ILE A 30 5.28 -7.12 -5.96
N GLU A 31 6.07 -7.99 -6.58
CA GLU A 31 5.62 -9.29 -7.10
C GLU A 31 5.55 -10.39 -6.02
N GLY A 32 6.13 -10.16 -4.84
CA GLY A 32 6.28 -11.15 -3.78
C GLY A 32 4.97 -11.44 -3.03
N ASP A 33 4.94 -11.17 -1.73
CA ASP A 33 3.73 -11.35 -0.90
C ASP A 33 2.56 -10.46 -1.34
N TRP A 34 2.84 -9.45 -2.16
CA TRP A 34 1.84 -8.58 -2.74
C TRP A 34 1.27 -9.13 -4.05
N GLY A 35 1.89 -10.10 -4.72
CA GLY A 35 1.32 -10.75 -5.91
C GLY A 35 0.90 -9.81 -7.05
N ILE A 36 1.49 -8.60 -7.11
CA ILE A 36 1.25 -7.65 -8.19
C ILE A 36 2.21 -8.01 -9.30
N GLU A 37 1.78 -8.98 -10.11
CA GLU A 37 2.45 -9.33 -11.36
C GLU A 37 2.05 -8.32 -12.44
N GLU A 38 2.98 -7.97 -13.32
CA GLU A 38 2.86 -6.93 -14.35
C GLU A 38 1.43 -6.77 -14.91
N ASP A 39 0.80 -5.61 -14.64
CA ASP A 39 -0.47 -5.24 -15.25
C ASP A 39 -0.29 -5.10 -16.78
N GLU A 40 -1.28 -5.55 -17.58
CA GLU A 40 -1.26 -5.45 -19.05
C GLU A 40 -1.14 -4.00 -19.57
N ASP A 41 -1.35 -3.00 -18.71
CA ASP A 41 -1.25 -1.56 -18.98
C ASP A 41 0.11 -0.92 -18.61
N GLY A 42 1.06 -1.71 -18.08
CA GLY A 42 2.41 -1.28 -17.75
C GLY A 42 2.87 -1.73 -16.36
N GLU A 43 4.15 -2.07 -16.25
CA GLU A 43 4.80 -2.56 -15.03
C GLU A 43 4.57 -1.60 -13.85
N PHE A 44 3.80 -2.02 -12.83
CA PHE A 44 3.67 -1.27 -11.59
C PHE A 44 4.97 -1.39 -10.79
N THR A 45 5.80 -0.35 -10.88
CA THR A 45 7.11 -0.29 -10.19
C THR A 45 7.08 0.50 -8.89
N LEU A 46 8.12 0.31 -8.07
CA LEU A 46 8.38 1.11 -6.86
C LEU A 46 8.44 2.62 -7.15
N GLU A 47 8.84 3.04 -8.35
CA GLU A 47 8.87 4.47 -8.73
C GLU A 47 7.47 5.10 -8.70
N HIS A 48 6.40 4.34 -8.97
CA HIS A 48 5.04 4.85 -8.85
C HIS A 48 4.72 5.23 -7.40
N LEU A 49 5.16 4.42 -6.44
CA LEU A 49 5.00 4.68 -5.01
C LEU A 49 5.84 5.86 -4.55
N GLU A 50 7.08 5.98 -5.03
CA GLU A 50 7.98 7.10 -4.68
C GLU A 50 7.46 8.46 -5.17
N ASN A 51 6.82 8.46 -6.34
CA ASN A 51 6.30 9.68 -6.98
C ASN A 51 4.95 10.16 -6.41
N LEU A 52 4.24 9.32 -5.64
CA LEU A 52 2.99 9.72 -4.97
C LEU A 52 3.26 10.83 -3.95
N LYS A 53 2.42 11.87 -3.87
CA LYS A 53 2.46 12.86 -2.78
C LYS A 53 1.51 12.47 -1.65
N VAL A 54 1.69 13.05 -0.46
CA VAL A 54 0.79 12.78 0.67
C VAL A 54 -0.64 13.16 0.29
N GLY A 55 -1.57 12.21 0.43
CA GLY A 55 -2.96 12.33 0.03
C GLY A 55 -3.26 11.82 -1.38
N ASP A 56 -2.25 11.61 -2.22
CA ASP A 56 -2.43 11.00 -3.54
C ASP A 56 -2.56 9.47 -3.41
N SER A 57 -3.23 8.88 -4.39
CA SER A 57 -3.39 7.44 -4.48
C SER A 57 -3.09 6.89 -5.86
N HIS A 58 -2.54 5.69 -5.91
CA HIS A 58 -2.39 4.88 -7.11
C HIS A 58 -3.18 3.58 -6.92
N THR A 59 -3.83 3.10 -7.99
CA THR A 59 -4.53 1.82 -7.96
C THR A 59 -3.98 0.95 -9.08
N THR A 60 -3.52 -0.24 -8.72
CA THR A 60 -3.15 -1.31 -9.66
C THR A 60 -4.27 -2.34 -9.68
N TYR A 61 -4.42 -3.02 -10.80
CA TYR A 61 -5.43 -4.04 -10.98
C TYR A 61 -4.72 -5.39 -11.15
N GLY A 62 -5.49 -6.46 -11.18
CA GLY A 62 -4.96 -7.78 -11.44
C GLY A 62 -5.79 -8.50 -12.49
N PRO A 63 -5.23 -9.51 -13.16
CA PRO A 63 -5.90 -10.25 -14.23
C PRO A 63 -7.17 -11.00 -13.77
N TRP A 64 -7.36 -11.16 -12.45
CA TRP A 64 -8.51 -11.84 -11.84
C TRP A 64 -9.51 -10.88 -11.21
N GLY A 65 -9.43 -9.59 -11.54
CA GLY A 65 -10.37 -8.58 -11.07
C GLY A 65 -10.05 -7.98 -9.70
N TRP A 66 -9.03 -8.49 -9.00
CA TRP A 66 -8.59 -7.83 -7.79
C TRP A 66 -7.97 -6.45 -8.10
N SER A 67 -8.01 -5.56 -7.12
CA SER A 67 -7.32 -4.27 -7.20
C SER A 67 -6.69 -3.91 -5.87
N VAL A 68 -5.58 -3.18 -5.93
CA VAL A 68 -4.90 -2.68 -4.73
C VAL A 68 -4.75 -1.19 -4.86
N LYS A 69 -5.28 -0.47 -3.88
CA LYS A 69 -5.16 0.98 -3.80
C LYS A 69 -4.12 1.36 -2.76
N PHE A 70 -3.06 2.01 -3.23
CA PHE A 70 -2.01 2.61 -2.42
C PHE A 70 -2.32 4.09 -2.24
N THR A 71 -2.45 4.56 -0.99
CA THR A 71 -2.59 6.00 -0.70
C THR A 71 -1.43 6.44 0.17
N ARG A 72 -0.61 7.38 -0.31
CA ARG A 72 0.50 7.89 0.50
C ARG A 72 -0.08 8.72 1.64
N ILE A 73 0.30 8.38 2.87
CA ILE A 73 -0.12 9.12 4.06
C ILE A 73 1.05 9.91 4.63
N ALA A 74 0.75 10.94 5.42
CA ALA A 74 1.78 11.60 6.20
C ALA A 74 2.35 10.56 7.17
N ASN A 75 3.67 10.55 7.36
CA ASN A 75 4.26 9.74 8.43
C ASN A 75 3.63 10.19 9.74
N VAL A 76 2.68 9.42 10.26
CA VAL A 76 2.05 9.76 11.53
C VAL A 76 2.97 9.18 12.58
N HIS A 77 4.00 9.95 12.94
CA HIS A 77 4.75 9.65 14.14
C HIS A 77 3.75 9.83 15.30
N TYR A 78 3.08 8.75 15.70
CA TYR A 78 2.36 8.74 16.96
C TYR A 78 3.41 9.12 18.01
N PRO A 79 3.30 10.27 18.68
CA PRO A 79 4.12 10.49 19.85
C PRO A 79 3.77 9.32 20.77
N SER A 80 4.77 8.48 21.07
CA SER A 80 4.66 7.49 22.12
C SER A 80 4.26 8.26 23.36
N TYR A 81 2.97 8.21 23.71
CA TYR A 81 2.48 8.84 24.92
C TYR A 81 3.32 8.26 26.06
N PRO A 82 4.07 9.08 26.83
CA PRO A 82 4.75 8.56 27.99
C PRO A 82 3.66 7.96 28.88
N ASN A 83 3.82 6.67 29.16
CA ASN A 83 2.92 5.87 29.95
C ASN A 83 2.66 6.62 31.27
N VAL A 84 1.52 7.29 31.40
CA VAL A 84 1.12 7.97 32.64
C VAL A 84 0.71 6.89 33.62
N SER A 85 1.72 6.35 34.31
CA SER A 85 1.52 5.58 35.54
C SER A 85 1.14 6.57 36.63
N GLY A 86 -0.16 6.70 36.88
CA GLY A 86 -0.73 7.38 38.04
C GLY A 86 -1.15 6.37 39.11
#